data_AF-A0A149Q8P8-F1
#
_entry.id   AF-A0A149Q8P8-F1
#
_cell.length_a   1.000
_cell.length_b   1.000
_cell.length_c   1.000
_cell.angle_alpha   90.00
_cell.angle_beta   90.00
_cell.angle_gamma   90.00
#
_symmetry.space_group_name_H-M   'P 1'
#
loop_
_entity.id
_entity.type
_entity.pdbx_description
1 polymer ?
#
loop_
_entity_poly.entity_id
_entity_poly.type
_entity_poly.pdbx_seq_one_letter_code
_entity_poly.pdbx_strand_id
1 'polypeptide(L)'
;MTLVTPIAAILLLAYFFPHDGPKGNTPLSQVLLGAGLGAAVNVVLGLWLNRAPRQKGEAAPHHFFFVPMQWASLILVAVCAVVAVMR
;
A
#
# COMPACT_ATOMS: atom_id res chain seq x y z
N MET A 1 -6.87 4.14 7.70
CA MET A 1 -7.28 3.39 6.48
C MET A 1 -6.17 3.25 5.44
N THR A 2 -5.14 4.12 5.40
CA THR A 2 -4.00 4.03 4.46
C THR A 2 -3.15 2.76 4.59
N LEU A 3 -3.11 2.16 5.79
CA LEU A 3 -2.45 0.86 6.03
C LEU A 3 -3.34 -0.35 5.77
N VAL A 4 -4.65 -0.17 5.57
CA VAL A 4 -5.58 -1.30 5.41
C VAL A 4 -5.34 -2.00 4.08
N THR A 5 -5.11 -1.25 3.00
CA THR A 5 -4.77 -1.76 1.67
C THR A 5 -3.49 -2.60 1.66
N PRO A 6 -2.34 -2.14 2.18
CA PRO A 6 -1.14 -2.97 2.28
C PRO A 6 -1.29 -4.15 3.23
N ILE A 7 -1.97 -3.99 4.38
CA ILE A 7 -2.22 -5.13 5.29
C ILE A 7 -3.09 -6.19 4.60
N ALA A 8 -4.18 -5.79 3.94
CA ALA A 8 -5.05 -6.70 3.21
C ALA A 8 -4.31 -7.43 2.09
N ALA A 9 -3.44 -6.74 1.35
CA ALA A 9 -2.62 -7.34 0.31
C ALA A 9 -1.64 -8.38 0.87
N ILE A 10 -0.97 -8.09 2.00
CA ILE A 10 -0.11 -9.07 2.69
C ILE A 10 -0.92 -10.29 3.12
N LEU A 11 -2.10 -10.08 3.72
CA LEU A 11 -2.96 -11.17 4.19
C LEU A 11 -3.48 -12.03 3.01
N LEU A 12 -3.86 -11.41 1.90
CA LEU A 12 -4.29 -12.11 0.69
C LEU A 12 -3.15 -12.94 0.11
N LEU A 13 -1.93 -12.39 0.02
CA LEU A 13 -0.76 -13.16 -0.41
C LEU A 13 -0.46 -14.31 0.54
N ALA A 14 -0.52 -14.10 1.85
CA ALA A 14 -0.32 -15.14 2.86
C ALA A 14 -1.37 -16.27 2.77
N TYR A 15 -2.59 -15.92 2.39
CA TYR A 15 -3.68 -16.87 2.22
C TYR A 15 -3.57 -17.69 0.92
N PHE A 16 -3.34 -17.04 -0.22
CA PHE A 16 -3.30 -17.71 -1.54
C PHE A 16 -1.96 -18.37 -1.85
N PHE A 17 -0.86 -17.83 -1.32
CA PHE A 17 0.49 -18.33 -1.51
C PHE A 17 1.15 -18.58 -0.16
N PRO A 18 0.63 -19.52 0.65
CA PRO A 18 1.23 -19.84 1.93
C PRO A 18 2.67 -20.33 1.71
N HIS A 19 3.59 -19.84 2.53
CA HIS A 19 4.98 -20.28 2.47
C HIS A 19 5.15 -21.63 3.17
N ASP A 20 5.89 -22.56 2.56
CA ASP A 20 6.14 -23.92 3.08
C ASP A 20 7.05 -23.98 4.32
N GLY A 21 7.42 -22.82 4.88
CA GLY A 21 8.23 -22.70 6.07
C GLY A 21 7.49 -23.05 7.38
N PRO A 22 8.15 -22.89 8.54
CA PRO A 22 7.51 -23.09 9.85
C PRO A 22 6.19 -22.30 9.95
N LYS A 23 5.11 -22.97 10.35
CA LYS A 23 3.78 -22.34 10.48
C LYS A 23 3.87 -21.06 11.31
N GLY A 24 3.45 -19.94 10.71
CA GLY A 24 3.50 -18.61 11.33
C GLY A 24 4.62 -17.70 10.80
N ASN A 25 5.58 -18.23 10.03
CA ASN A 25 6.60 -17.41 9.37
C ASN A 25 6.15 -16.99 7.96
N THR A 26 5.72 -15.74 7.83
CA THR A 26 5.58 -15.10 6.52
C THR A 26 6.96 -14.63 6.05
N PRO A 27 7.48 -15.10 4.91
CA PRO A 27 8.78 -14.70 4.43
C PRO A 27 8.79 -13.19 4.14
N LEU A 28 9.92 -12.56 4.46
CA LEU A 28 10.06 -11.11 4.32
C LEU A 28 9.85 -10.64 2.87
N SER A 29 10.15 -11.47 1.86
CA SER A 29 9.83 -11.19 0.46
C SER A 29 8.33 -11.05 0.20
N GLN A 30 7.51 -11.93 0.78
CA GLN A 30 6.05 -11.92 0.62
C GLN A 30 5.41 -10.74 1.35
N VAL A 31 5.93 -10.37 2.53
CA VAL A 31 5.51 -9.17 3.25
C VAL A 31 5.81 -7.91 2.42
N LEU A 32 7.01 -7.80 1.86
CA LEU A 32 7.36 -6.64 1.03
C LEU A 32 6.59 -6.59 -0.28
N LEU A 33 6.33 -7.75 -0.89
CA LEU A 33 5.54 -7.84 -2.12
C LEU A 33 4.09 -7.41 -1.86
N GLY A 34 3.48 -7.87 -0.76
CA GLY A 34 2.13 -7.45 -0.36
C GLY A 34 2.05 -5.99 0.05
N ALA A 35 3.01 -5.53 0.86
CA ALA A 35 3.12 -4.12 1.25
C ALA A 35 3.26 -3.22 0.02
N GLY A 36 4.17 -3.56 -0.89
CA GLY A 36 4.43 -2.82 -2.12
C GLY A 36 3.22 -2.78 -3.04
N LEU A 37 2.59 -3.92 -3.31
CA LEU A 37 1.38 -3.99 -4.15
C LEU A 37 0.22 -3.20 -3.54
N GLY A 38 -0.09 -3.43 -2.27
CA GLY A 38 -1.21 -2.75 -1.62
C GLY A 38 -1.00 -1.25 -1.50
N ALA A 39 0.25 -0.81 -1.29
CA ALA A 39 0.58 0.61 -1.26
C ALA A 39 0.56 1.25 -2.66
N ALA A 40 1.01 0.55 -3.71
CA ALA A 40 0.90 1.01 -5.09
C ALA A 40 -0.56 1.20 -5.52
N VAL A 41 -1.42 0.21 -5.23
CA VAL A 41 -2.86 0.30 -5.46
C VAL A 41 -3.45 1.49 -4.71
N ASN A 42 -3.07 1.70 -3.44
CA ASN A 42 -3.55 2.82 -2.64
C ASN A 42 -3.15 4.19 -3.22
N VAL A 43 -1.95 4.28 -3.80
CA VAL A 43 -1.45 5.50 -4.48
C VAL A 43 -2.24 5.76 -5.76
N VAL A 44 -2.34 4.76 -6.64
CA VAL A 44 -3.06 4.87 -7.92
C VAL A 44 -4.53 5.23 -7.68
N LEU A 45 -5.19 4.57 -6.73
CA LEU A 45 -6.59 4.84 -6.43
C LEU A 45 -6.77 6.28 -5.92
N GLY A 46 -5.90 6.75 -5.04
CA GLY A 46 -6.04 8.11 -4.51
C GLY A 46 -5.66 9.21 -5.52
N LEU A 47 -4.73 8.95 -6.44
CA LEU A 47 -4.46 9.85 -7.57
C LEU A 47 -5.65 9.90 -8.52
N TRP A 48 -6.26 8.75 -8.82
CA TRP A 48 -7.42 8.67 -9.70
C TRP A 48 -8.66 9.35 -9.10
N LEU A 49 -8.94 9.07 -7.82
CA LEU A 49 -10.07 9.64 -7.08
C LEU A 49 -9.92 11.13 -6.79
N ASN A 50 -8.70 11.66 -6.71
CA ASN A 50 -8.43 13.09 -6.51
C ASN A 50 -7.90 13.81 -7.76
N ARG A 51 -8.11 13.25 -8.96
CA ARG A 51 -7.59 13.83 -10.21
C ARG A 51 -8.19 15.20 -10.57
N ALA A 52 -9.38 15.50 -10.07
CA ALA A 52 -10.10 16.73 -10.42
C ALA A 52 -9.60 17.89 -9.55
N PRO A 53 -9.23 19.05 -10.16
CA PRO A 53 -8.81 20.22 -9.42
C PRO A 53 -9.96 20.71 -8.54
N ARG A 54 -9.64 20.84 -7.25
CA ARG A 54 -10.57 21.23 -6.20
C ARG A 54 -10.88 22.72 -6.27
N GLN A 55 -12.13 23.11 -6.10
CA GLN A 55 -12.44 24.51 -5.81
C GLN A 55 -12.09 24.83 -4.34
N LYS A 56 -11.59 26.05 -4.11
CA LYS A 56 -11.08 26.49 -2.82
C LYS A 56 -12.23 26.54 -1.81
N GLY A 57 -12.23 25.64 -0.82
CA GLY A 57 -13.26 25.57 0.24
C GLY A 57 -14.10 24.30 0.26
N GLU A 58 -14.01 23.42 -0.74
CA GLU A 58 -14.75 22.14 -0.72
C GLU A 58 -14.02 21.07 0.11
N ALA A 59 -14.72 20.41 1.04
CA ALA A 59 -14.21 19.27 1.80
C ALA A 59 -13.88 18.09 0.88
N ALA A 60 -12.77 17.39 1.14
CA ALA A 60 -12.34 16.21 0.39
C ALA A 60 -13.45 15.16 0.24
N PRO A 61 -13.99 14.91 -0.99
CA PRO A 61 -14.98 13.85 -1.16
C PRO A 61 -14.39 12.51 -0.70
N HIS A 62 -13.07 12.37 -0.80
CA HIS A 62 -12.32 11.23 -0.26
C HIS A 62 -11.16 11.70 0.63
N HIS A 63 -11.49 12.24 1.81
CA HIS A 63 -10.52 12.71 2.81
C HIS A 63 -9.37 11.72 3.10
N PHE A 64 -9.65 10.42 3.02
CA PHE A 64 -8.66 9.35 3.24
C PHE A 64 -7.62 9.18 2.13
N PHE A 65 -7.93 9.62 0.92
CA PHE A 65 -7.04 9.55 -0.24
C PHE A 65 -6.38 10.90 -0.56
N PHE A 66 -6.61 11.90 0.28
CA PHE A 66 -6.01 13.22 0.10
C PHE A 66 -4.48 13.09 0.16
N VAL A 67 -3.79 13.70 -0.81
CA VAL A 67 -2.34 13.54 -1.05
C VAL A 67 -1.46 13.62 0.21
N PRO A 68 -1.70 14.51 1.19
CA PRO A 68 -0.97 14.56 2.46
C PRO A 68 -1.04 13.26 3.30
N MET A 69 -2.10 12.47 3.16
CA MET A 69 -2.26 11.20 3.87
C MET A 69 -1.67 10.02 3.09
N GLN A 70 -1.46 10.15 1.77
CA GLN A 70 -0.87 9.11 0.92
C GLN A 70 0.65 8.96 1.10
N TRP A 71 1.35 9.93 1.69
CA TRP A 71 2.81 9.89 1.91
C TRP A 71 3.26 8.64 2.65
N ALA A 72 2.50 8.16 3.63
CA ALA A 72 2.81 6.92 4.33
C ALA A 72 2.83 5.69 3.39
N SER A 73 1.93 5.66 2.40
CA SER A 73 1.88 4.59 1.39
C SER A 73 3.05 4.69 0.42
N LEU A 74 3.37 5.91 -0.02
CA LEU A 74 4.53 6.19 -0.88
C LEU A 74 5.85 5.81 -0.21
N ILE A 75 6.02 6.14 1.08
CA ILE A 75 7.18 5.73 1.87
C ILE A 75 7.25 4.20 1.95
N LEU A 76 6.12 3.52 2.17
CA LEU A 76 6.07 2.06 2.20
C LEU A 76 6.50 1.45 0.87
N VAL A 77 6.02 1.98 -0.27
CA VAL A 77 6.47 1.55 -1.62
C VAL A 77 7.97 1.79 -1.79
N ALA A 78 8.47 2.98 -1.43
CA ALA A 78 9.88 3.33 -1.57
C ALA A 78 10.78 2.41 -0.75
N VAL A 79 10.42 2.13 0.51
CA VAL A 79 11.15 1.18 1.36
C VAL A 79 11.11 -0.22 0.77
N CYS A 80 9.94 -0.69 0.31
CA CYS A 80 9.84 -2.01 -0.33
C CYS A 80 10.72 -2.10 -1.58
N ALA A 81 10.74 -1.06 -2.41
CA ALA A 81 11.56 -1.00 -3.61
C ALA A 81 13.06 -0.99 -3.30
N VAL A 82 13.51 -0.15 -2.36
CA VAL A 82 14.91 -0.09 -1.91
C VAL A 82 15.36 -1.46 -1.41
N VAL A 83 14.55 -2.09 -0.57
CA VAL A 83 14.87 -3.40 0.00
C VAL A 83 14.84 -4.50 -1.06
N ALA A 84 13.99 -4.42 -2.08
CA ALA A 84 14.02 -5.34 -3.21
C ALA A 84 15.26 -5.17 -4.09
N VAL A 85 15.77 -3.95 -4.27
CA VAL A 85 16.97 -3.65 -5.05
C VAL A 85 18.26 -4.02 -4.29
N MET A 86 18.25 -3.94 -2.96
CA MET A 86 19.42 -4.25 -2.11
C MET A 86 19.57 -5.74 -1.76
N ARG A 87 18.68 -6.62 -2.24
CA ARG A 87 18.71 -8.07 -2.03
C ARG A 87 19.01 -8.79 -3.33
#